data_AF-A0A7V8F3E1-F1
#
_entry.id   AF-A0A7V8F3E1-F1
#
_cell.length_a   1.000
_cell.length_b   1.000
_cell.length_c   1.000
_cell.angle_alpha   90.00
_cell.angle_beta   90.00
_cell.angle_gamma   90.00
#
_symmetry.space_group_name_H-M   'P 1'
#
loop_
_entity.id
_entity.type
_entity.pdbx_description
1 polymer ?
#
loop_
_entity_poly.entity_id
_entity_poly.type
_entity_poly.pdbx_seq_one_letter_code
_entity_poly.pdbx_strand_id
1 'polypeptide(L)'
;MDAAVVLPKLALVYLPLLLQTQQQVWPDAPTPSALAGQIEQESCITLKHPKCWNPEAELKTDREYGFGFPQITRATRPDGSVRFDKFAELTAKYPSLKGWMWADRFNPRMQMTAIVEMDHSIYSRVDAATVRDRWAMTQSAYNGGEAGLAQDIWQCKLKPGCDPRRWFGHVEFTSNKSRTKWHGYGKSAFEINREYPRNIEQRRQKYITYMEKP
;
A
#
# COMPACT_ATOMS: atom_id res chain seq x y z
N MET A 1 25.63 -20.47 0.60
CA MET A 1 25.62 -19.63 1.81
C MET A 1 24.56 -18.59 1.57
N ASP A 2 23.34 -18.82 2.06
CA ASP A 2 22.26 -17.86 1.91
C ASP A 2 22.66 -16.57 2.61
N ALA A 3 22.69 -15.46 1.87
CA ALA A 3 22.84 -14.15 2.46
C ALA A 3 21.75 -14.02 3.54
N ALA A 4 22.16 -13.86 4.80
CA ALA A 4 21.23 -13.72 5.91
C ALA A 4 20.20 -12.64 5.54
N VAL A 5 18.94 -13.05 5.48
CA VAL A 5 17.83 -12.18 5.12
C VAL A 5 17.76 -11.04 6.15
N VAL A 6 18.13 -9.82 5.74
CA VAL A 6 18.15 -8.66 6.64
C VAL A 6 16.74 -8.06 6.74
N LEU A 7 16.10 -8.28 7.88
CA LEU A 7 14.85 -7.60 8.26
C LEU A 7 15.14 -6.24 8.91
N PRO A 8 14.30 -5.22 8.69
CA PRO A 8 14.32 -4.01 9.50
C PRO A 8 14.12 -4.32 10.99
N LYS A 9 14.83 -3.61 11.87
CA LYS A 9 14.77 -3.85 13.33
C LYS A 9 13.34 -3.79 13.87
N LEU A 10 12.55 -2.80 13.44
CA LEU A 10 11.17 -2.66 13.89
C LEU A 10 10.21 -3.65 13.22
N ALA A 11 10.55 -4.22 12.06
CA ALA A 11 9.76 -5.30 11.48
C ALA A 11 9.72 -6.52 12.42
N LEU A 12 10.85 -6.88 13.05
CA LEU A 12 10.91 -7.97 14.03
C LEU A 12 9.96 -7.75 15.22
N VAL A 13 9.71 -6.48 15.58
CA VAL A 13 8.81 -6.11 16.68
C VAL A 13 7.35 -6.19 16.24
N TYR A 14 7.02 -5.68 15.05
CA TYR A 14 5.64 -5.48 14.63
C TYR A 14 5.07 -6.57 13.70
N LEU A 15 5.89 -7.46 13.15
CA LEU A 15 5.42 -8.58 12.33
C LEU A 15 4.41 -9.49 13.05
N PRO A 16 4.60 -9.89 14.33
CA PRO A 16 3.59 -10.66 15.04
C PRO A 16 2.25 -9.94 15.17
N LEU A 17 2.28 -8.62 15.37
CA LEU A 17 1.06 -7.79 15.42
C LEU A 17 0.37 -7.73 14.06
N LEU A 18 1.15 -7.55 12.97
CA LEU A 18 0.60 -7.56 11.61
C LEU A 18 -0.04 -8.92 11.29
N LEU A 19 0.62 -10.04 11.61
CA LEU A 19 0.09 -11.38 11.37
C LEU A 19 -1.21 -11.60 12.14
N GLN A 20 -1.24 -11.26 13.43
CA GLN A 20 -2.46 -11.35 14.24
C GLN A 20 -3.59 -10.50 13.64
N THR A 21 -3.29 -9.28 13.21
CA THR A 21 -4.28 -8.36 12.64
C THR A 21 -4.80 -8.87 11.29
N GLN A 22 -3.91 -9.36 10.43
CA GLN A 22 -4.29 -10.01 9.17
C GLN A 22 -5.20 -11.21 9.41
N GLN A 23 -4.88 -12.07 10.38
CA GLN A 23 -5.73 -13.24 10.71
C GLN A 23 -7.11 -12.85 11.24
N GLN A 24 -7.22 -11.71 11.91
CA GLN A 24 -8.50 -11.20 12.44
C GLN A 24 -9.37 -10.56 11.34
N VAL A 25 -8.76 -9.80 10.44
CA VAL A 25 -9.48 -8.99 9.44
C VAL A 25 -9.66 -9.71 8.11
N TRP A 26 -8.65 -10.46 7.68
CA TRP A 26 -8.61 -11.12 6.37
C TRP A 26 -7.91 -12.48 6.46
N PRO A 27 -8.49 -13.46 7.19
CA PRO A 27 -7.84 -14.74 7.54
C PRO A 27 -7.37 -15.57 6.34
N ASP A 28 -8.05 -15.45 5.21
CA ASP A 28 -7.81 -16.17 3.95
C ASP A 28 -7.02 -15.35 2.92
N ALA A 29 -6.31 -14.30 3.35
CA ALA A 29 -5.43 -13.53 2.46
C ALA A 29 -4.47 -14.47 1.70
N PRO A 30 -4.41 -14.43 0.35
CA PRO A 30 -3.69 -15.43 -0.44
C PRO A 30 -2.17 -15.21 -0.46
N THR A 31 -1.68 -14.04 -0.04
CA THR A 31 -0.25 -13.73 0.05
C THR A 31 -0.01 -12.74 1.20
N PRO A 32 -0.18 -13.15 2.47
CA PRO A 32 -0.12 -12.25 3.62
C PRO A 32 1.23 -11.53 3.76
N SER A 33 2.33 -12.10 3.26
CA SER A 33 3.63 -11.41 3.22
C SER A 33 3.63 -10.14 2.37
N ALA A 34 2.68 -9.99 1.43
CA ALA A 34 2.53 -8.78 0.63
C ALA A 34 2.25 -7.55 1.51
N LEU A 35 1.49 -7.71 2.61
CA LEU A 35 1.21 -6.64 3.57
C LEU A 35 2.50 -6.14 4.23
N ALA A 36 3.39 -7.04 4.64
CA ALA A 36 4.69 -6.68 5.20
C ALA A 36 5.60 -6.00 4.18
N GLY A 37 5.61 -6.50 2.94
CA GLY A 37 6.33 -5.87 1.82
C GLY A 37 5.82 -4.45 1.52
N GLN A 38 4.51 -4.23 1.67
CA GLN A 38 3.85 -2.95 1.49
C GLN A 38 4.19 -1.95 2.60
N ILE A 39 4.16 -2.37 3.87
CA ILE A 39 4.63 -1.53 4.99
C ILE A 39 6.10 -1.13 4.80
N GLU A 40 6.95 -2.07 4.35
CA GLU A 40 8.34 -1.72 4.04
C GLU A 40 8.39 -0.68 2.91
N GLN A 41 7.60 -0.85 1.84
CA GLN A 41 7.56 0.11 0.73
C GLN A 41 7.09 1.51 1.17
N GLU A 42 6.14 1.60 2.09
CA GLU A 42 5.58 2.87 2.57
C GLU A 42 6.48 3.58 3.59
N SER A 43 7.16 2.83 4.46
CA SER A 43 7.87 3.43 5.61
C SER A 43 9.40 3.47 5.48
N CYS A 44 9.99 2.69 4.57
CA CYS A 44 11.45 2.49 4.51
C CYS A 44 12.11 3.20 3.33
N ILE A 45 12.80 4.31 3.63
CA ILE A 45 13.77 4.93 2.70
C ILE A 45 14.97 3.97 2.48
N THR A 46 15.48 3.41 3.57
CA THR A 46 16.43 2.28 3.58
C THR A 46 16.05 1.34 4.73
N LEU A 47 16.53 0.10 4.73
CA LEU A 47 16.23 -0.87 5.79
C LEU A 47 16.74 -0.45 7.18
N LYS A 48 17.70 0.48 7.24
CA LYS A 48 18.28 1.02 8.48
C LYS A 48 17.75 2.40 8.83
N HIS A 49 16.91 3.00 7.98
CA HIS A 49 16.38 4.33 8.23
C HIS A 49 15.46 4.32 9.46
N PRO A 50 15.51 5.32 10.36
CA PRO A 50 14.72 5.34 11.60
C PRO A 50 13.19 5.36 11.38
N LYS A 51 12.75 5.71 10.18
CA LYS A 51 11.32 5.62 9.77
C LYS A 51 10.89 4.22 9.34
N CYS A 52 11.83 3.35 8.99
CA CYS A 52 11.51 2.03 8.45
C CYS A 52 10.81 1.17 9.50
N TRP A 53 9.56 0.75 9.21
CA TRP A 53 8.69 0.06 10.15
C TRP A 53 8.44 0.83 11.46
N ASN A 54 8.46 2.17 11.41
CA ASN A 54 8.17 2.99 12.58
C ASN A 54 6.71 3.46 12.55
N PRO A 55 5.87 3.14 13.54
CA PRO A 55 4.48 3.62 13.60
C PRO A 55 4.37 5.14 13.72
N GLU A 56 5.45 5.83 14.11
CA GLU A 56 5.54 7.28 14.21
C GLU A 56 6.19 7.91 12.95
N ALA A 57 6.40 7.14 11.88
CA ALA A 57 6.96 7.68 10.64
C ALA A 57 6.02 8.73 10.03
N GLU A 58 6.51 9.95 9.88
CA GLU A 58 5.74 11.04 9.26
C GLU A 58 6.37 11.50 7.94
N LEU A 59 5.52 11.82 6.97
CA LEU A 59 5.80 12.69 5.84
C LEU A 59 5.07 14.00 6.09
N LYS A 60 5.79 15.12 6.20
CA LYS A 60 5.20 16.43 6.43
C LYS A 60 5.72 17.43 5.41
N THR A 61 4.81 17.95 4.61
CA THR A 61 5.05 19.03 3.64
C THR A 61 3.95 20.07 3.80
N ASP A 62 4.06 21.21 3.11
CA ASP A 62 3.01 22.25 3.14
C ASP A 62 1.67 21.79 2.55
N ARG A 63 1.66 20.67 1.81
CA ARG A 63 0.48 20.16 1.09
C ARG A 63 -0.01 18.81 1.59
N GLU A 64 0.82 18.10 2.34
CA GLU A 64 0.60 16.70 2.66
C GLU A 64 1.15 16.35 4.03
N TYR A 65 0.33 15.64 4.79
CA TYR A 65 0.70 14.99 6.03
C TYR A 65 0.39 13.49 5.91
N GLY A 66 1.42 12.66 5.77
CA GLY A 66 1.34 11.20 5.80
C GLY A 66 1.88 10.67 7.12
N PHE A 67 1.29 9.60 7.67
CA PHE A 67 1.78 9.02 8.92
C PHE A 67 1.67 7.50 9.00
N GLY A 68 2.54 6.93 9.82
CA GLY A 68 2.52 5.53 10.23
C GLY A 68 2.98 4.55 9.17
N PHE A 69 2.82 3.25 9.47
CA PHE A 69 3.09 2.15 8.55
C PHE A 69 2.43 2.33 7.17
N PRO A 70 1.14 2.67 7.08
CA PRO A 70 0.45 2.81 5.79
C PRO A 70 0.72 4.13 5.04
N GLN A 71 1.42 5.08 5.66
CA GLN A 71 1.45 6.49 5.22
C GLN A 71 0.03 7.04 4.97
N ILE A 72 -0.86 6.96 5.96
CA ILE A 72 -2.23 7.53 5.86
C ILE A 72 -2.12 9.03 5.63
N THR A 73 -2.61 9.48 4.47
CA THR A 73 -2.44 10.85 4.02
C THR A 73 -3.65 11.73 4.33
N ARG A 74 -3.37 12.93 4.85
CA ARG A 74 -4.24 14.09 4.79
C ARG A 74 -3.58 15.15 3.91
N ALA A 75 -4.28 15.61 2.87
CA ALA A 75 -3.78 16.62 1.96
C ALA A 75 -4.58 17.92 2.07
N THR A 76 -3.89 19.05 2.05
CA THR A 76 -4.45 20.39 2.15
C THR A 76 -4.19 21.20 0.88
N ARG A 77 -5.08 22.14 0.59
CA ARG A 77 -4.89 23.18 -0.42
C ARG A 77 -4.04 24.32 0.16
N PRO A 78 -3.47 25.20 -0.68
CA PRO A 78 -2.71 26.37 -0.21
C PRO A 78 -3.51 27.31 0.71
N ASP A 79 -4.83 27.36 0.57
CA ASP A 79 -5.74 28.13 1.43
C ASP A 79 -6.04 27.48 2.79
N GLY A 80 -5.41 26.33 3.09
CA GLY A 80 -5.60 25.56 4.32
C GLY A 80 -6.80 24.61 4.30
N SER A 81 -7.65 24.65 3.27
CA SER A 81 -8.79 23.73 3.16
C SER A 81 -8.33 22.30 2.90
N VAL A 82 -9.03 21.32 3.49
CA VAL A 82 -8.73 19.90 3.28
C VAL A 82 -9.15 19.50 1.86
N ARG A 83 -8.22 18.89 1.12
CA ARG A 83 -8.50 18.31 -0.21
C ARG A 83 -9.01 16.88 -0.08
N PHE A 84 -8.36 16.07 0.75
CA PHE A 84 -8.86 14.77 1.20
C PHE A 84 -8.22 14.42 2.54
N ASP A 85 -8.91 13.57 3.30
CA ASP A 85 -8.47 13.09 4.61
C ASP A 85 -8.69 11.58 4.69
N LYS A 86 -7.62 10.82 4.46
CA LYS A 86 -7.71 9.37 4.43
C LYS A 86 -8.03 8.81 5.81
N PHE A 87 -7.59 9.44 6.89
CA PHE A 87 -7.89 8.99 8.23
C PHE A 87 -9.39 9.08 8.54
N ALA A 88 -10.01 10.21 8.20
CA ALA A 88 -11.46 10.40 8.34
C ALA A 88 -12.26 9.40 7.48
N GLU A 89 -11.84 9.17 6.23
CA GLU A 89 -12.47 8.16 5.36
C GLU A 89 -12.40 6.75 5.97
N LEU A 90 -11.23 6.35 6.45
CA LEU A 90 -11.01 4.99 6.97
C LEU A 90 -11.83 4.73 8.23
N THR A 91 -11.79 5.66 9.19
CA THR A 91 -12.51 5.54 10.46
C THR A 91 -14.04 5.60 10.29
N ALA A 92 -14.53 6.29 9.26
CA ALA A 92 -15.95 6.26 8.91
C ALA A 92 -16.35 4.97 8.17
N LYS A 93 -15.46 4.44 7.33
CA LYS A 93 -15.76 3.29 6.46
C LYS A 93 -15.70 1.94 7.18
N TYR A 94 -14.72 1.74 8.07
CA TYR A 94 -14.43 0.41 8.62
C TYR A 94 -14.82 0.31 10.09
N PRO A 95 -15.81 -0.54 10.45
CA PRO A 95 -16.20 -0.76 11.85
C PRO A 95 -15.06 -1.25 12.74
N SER A 96 -14.09 -1.98 12.18
CA SER A 96 -12.86 -2.44 12.87
C SER A 96 -11.95 -1.29 13.33
N LEU A 97 -12.17 -0.07 12.80
CA LEU A 97 -11.46 1.14 13.19
C LEU A 97 -12.26 2.03 14.16
N LYS A 98 -13.41 1.55 14.67
CA LYS A 98 -14.24 2.29 15.61
C LYS A 98 -13.43 2.67 16.87
N GLY A 99 -13.49 3.95 17.23
CA GLY A 99 -12.77 4.48 18.39
C GLY A 99 -11.33 4.91 18.10
N TRP A 100 -10.83 4.75 16.88
CA TRP A 100 -9.54 5.31 16.51
C TRP A 100 -9.64 6.84 16.38
N MET A 101 -9.03 7.56 17.31
CA MET A 101 -9.07 9.01 17.36
C MET A 101 -7.77 9.62 16.83
N TRP A 102 -7.84 10.83 16.28
CA TRP A 102 -6.65 11.53 15.74
C TRP A 102 -5.51 11.71 16.77
N ALA A 103 -5.86 11.91 18.03
CA ALA A 103 -4.89 12.00 19.13
C ALA A 103 -4.08 10.71 19.32
N ASP A 104 -4.64 9.56 18.94
CA ASP A 104 -4.03 8.22 19.00
C ASP A 104 -3.72 7.67 17.59
N ARG A 105 -3.52 8.55 16.60
CA ARG A 105 -3.23 8.13 15.20
C ARG A 105 -1.98 7.26 15.06
N PHE A 106 -1.08 7.32 16.03
CA PHE A 106 0.14 6.49 16.04
C PHE A 106 -0.05 5.08 16.61
N ASN A 107 -1.27 4.71 17.01
CA ASN A 107 -1.58 3.38 17.52
C ASN A 107 -1.20 2.28 16.50
N PRO A 108 -0.22 1.42 16.81
CA PRO A 108 0.26 0.43 15.85
C PRO A 108 -0.82 -0.55 15.40
N ARG A 109 -1.69 -0.99 16.33
CA ARG A 109 -2.76 -1.95 16.01
C ARG A 109 -3.75 -1.34 15.03
N MET A 110 -4.19 -0.10 15.27
CA MET A 110 -5.17 0.55 14.40
C MET A 110 -4.59 0.87 13.02
N GLN A 111 -3.31 1.23 12.93
CA GLN A 111 -2.63 1.35 11.64
C GLN A 111 -2.56 0.03 10.87
N MET A 112 -2.23 -1.08 11.54
CA MET A 112 -2.24 -2.41 10.92
C MET A 112 -3.64 -2.82 10.48
N THR A 113 -4.66 -2.55 11.30
CA THR A 113 -6.05 -2.83 10.92
C THR A 113 -6.42 -2.03 9.67
N ALA A 114 -6.03 -0.76 9.60
CA ALA A 114 -6.33 0.10 8.47
C ALA A 114 -5.72 -0.39 7.15
N ILE A 115 -4.43 -0.75 7.13
CA ILE A 115 -3.80 -1.24 5.90
C ILE A 115 -4.42 -2.58 5.44
N VAL A 116 -4.69 -3.50 6.38
CA VAL A 116 -5.32 -4.79 6.04
C VAL A 116 -6.74 -4.59 5.51
N GLU A 117 -7.55 -3.75 6.14
CA GLU A 117 -8.90 -3.41 5.67
C GLU A 117 -8.88 -2.78 4.28
N MET A 118 -7.95 -1.85 4.03
CA MET A 118 -7.78 -1.23 2.73
C MET A 118 -7.48 -2.25 1.64
N ASP A 119 -6.43 -3.05 1.83
CA ASP A 119 -6.02 -4.04 0.84
C ASP A 119 -7.09 -5.12 0.66
N HIS A 120 -7.67 -5.64 1.74
CA HIS A 120 -8.76 -6.62 1.67
C HIS A 120 -9.95 -6.07 0.90
N SER A 121 -10.39 -4.85 1.22
CA SER A 121 -11.50 -4.20 0.56
C SER A 121 -11.23 -4.05 -0.93
N ILE A 122 -10.07 -3.52 -1.33
CA ILE A 122 -9.72 -3.37 -2.75
C ILE A 122 -9.62 -4.74 -3.43
N TYR A 123 -8.88 -5.68 -2.84
CA TYR A 123 -8.67 -7.02 -3.38
C TYR A 123 -9.99 -7.73 -3.65
N SER A 124 -10.96 -7.63 -2.73
CA SER A 124 -12.28 -8.25 -2.88
C SER A 124 -13.04 -7.79 -4.14
N ARG A 125 -12.81 -6.55 -4.60
CA ARG A 125 -13.44 -5.96 -5.79
C ARG A 125 -12.65 -6.16 -7.09
N VAL A 126 -11.35 -6.40 -7.00
CA VAL A 126 -10.51 -6.63 -8.19
C VAL A 126 -10.77 -8.04 -8.73
N ASP A 127 -11.15 -8.12 -10.01
CA ASP A 127 -11.14 -9.37 -10.78
C ASP A 127 -9.90 -9.40 -11.67
N ALA A 128 -9.08 -10.46 -11.53
CA ALA A 128 -7.82 -10.61 -12.25
C ALA A 128 -7.55 -12.08 -12.61
N ALA A 129 -6.64 -12.30 -13.55
CA ALA A 129 -6.34 -13.60 -14.14
C ALA A 129 -5.57 -14.52 -13.18
N THR A 130 -4.77 -13.94 -12.28
CA THR A 130 -3.98 -14.68 -11.29
C THR A 130 -3.97 -13.95 -9.95
N VAL A 131 -3.60 -14.66 -8.87
CA VAL A 131 -3.38 -14.05 -7.54
C VAL A 131 -2.34 -12.92 -7.61
N ARG A 132 -1.29 -13.11 -8.42
CA ARG A 132 -0.22 -12.13 -8.63
C ARG A 132 -0.73 -10.87 -9.32
N ASP A 133 -1.53 -11.02 -10.37
CA ASP A 133 -2.16 -9.90 -11.07
C ASP A 133 -3.14 -9.16 -10.15
N ARG A 134 -3.93 -9.90 -9.37
CA ARG A 134 -4.89 -9.34 -8.41
C ARG A 134 -4.20 -8.47 -7.37
N TRP A 135 -3.12 -8.97 -6.77
CA TRP A 135 -2.30 -8.18 -5.84
C TRP A 135 -1.70 -6.94 -6.48
N ALA A 136 -1.18 -7.05 -7.71
CA ALA A 136 -0.58 -5.91 -8.39
C ALA A 136 -1.60 -4.81 -8.71
N MET A 137 -2.81 -5.20 -9.13
CA MET A 137 -3.93 -4.29 -9.30
C MET A 137 -4.36 -3.67 -7.96
N THR A 138 -4.47 -4.46 -6.90
CA THR A 138 -4.79 -3.97 -5.54
C THR A 138 -3.79 -2.92 -5.08
N GLN A 139 -2.49 -3.20 -5.20
CA GLN A 139 -1.41 -2.31 -4.77
C GLN A 139 -1.33 -1.04 -5.62
N SER A 140 -1.59 -1.15 -6.93
CA SER A 140 -1.75 0.00 -7.81
C SER A 140 -2.93 0.89 -7.37
N ALA A 141 -4.06 0.30 -7.01
CA ALA A 141 -5.23 1.02 -6.51
C ALA A 141 -5.01 1.59 -5.10
N TYR A 142 -4.27 0.91 -4.22
CA TYR A 142 -3.87 1.43 -2.91
C TYR A 142 -3.05 2.72 -3.08
N ASN A 143 -2.01 2.67 -3.91
CA ASN A 143 -1.11 3.80 -4.15
C ASN A 143 -1.75 4.93 -4.96
N GLY A 144 -2.56 4.57 -5.97
CA GLY A 144 -3.01 5.48 -7.02
C GLY A 144 -4.52 5.74 -7.06
N GLY A 145 -5.30 5.12 -6.19
CA GLY A 145 -6.76 5.16 -6.15
C GLY A 145 -7.44 4.14 -7.07
N GLU A 146 -8.57 3.56 -6.60
CA GLU A 146 -9.38 2.58 -7.34
C GLU A 146 -9.95 3.15 -8.66
N ALA A 147 -10.34 4.43 -8.67
CA ALA A 147 -10.80 5.09 -9.89
C ALA A 147 -9.70 5.17 -10.97
N GLY A 148 -8.44 5.34 -10.54
CA GLY A 148 -7.28 5.30 -11.44
C GLY A 148 -7.08 3.92 -12.04
N LEU A 149 -7.14 2.86 -11.20
CA LEU A 149 -7.08 1.48 -11.68
C LEU A 149 -8.22 1.16 -12.66
N ALA A 150 -9.45 1.57 -12.36
CA ALA A 150 -10.60 1.34 -13.24
C ALA A 150 -10.39 1.99 -14.62
N GLN A 151 -9.84 3.21 -14.65
CA GLN A 151 -9.48 3.91 -15.88
C GLN A 151 -8.37 3.17 -16.66
N ASP A 152 -7.35 2.68 -15.95
CA ASP A 152 -6.25 1.90 -16.56
C ASP A 152 -6.79 0.61 -17.20
N ILE A 153 -7.65 -0.13 -16.50
CA ILE A 153 -8.32 -1.34 -16.99
C ILE A 153 -9.18 -1.02 -18.22
N TRP A 154 -9.94 0.06 -18.18
CA TRP A 154 -10.78 0.48 -19.32
C TRP A 154 -9.92 0.79 -20.56
N GLN A 155 -8.80 1.49 -20.39
CA GLN A 155 -7.87 1.75 -21.49
C GLN A 155 -7.25 0.46 -22.04
N CYS A 156 -6.93 -0.51 -21.20
CA CYS A 156 -6.48 -1.82 -21.65
C CYS A 156 -7.55 -2.51 -22.51
N LYS A 157 -8.83 -2.47 -22.12
CA LYS A 157 -9.93 -3.05 -22.93
C LYS A 157 -10.01 -2.46 -24.35
N LEU A 158 -9.59 -1.20 -24.54
CA LEU A 158 -9.58 -0.54 -25.84
C LEU A 158 -8.33 -0.83 -26.68
N LYS A 159 -7.28 -1.41 -26.09
CA LYS A 159 -6.01 -1.65 -26.75
C LYS A 159 -5.95 -3.08 -27.32
N PRO A 160 -5.74 -3.26 -28.63
CA PRO A 160 -5.59 -4.60 -29.21
C PRO A 160 -4.51 -5.42 -28.49
N GLY A 161 -4.83 -6.67 -28.15
CA GLY A 161 -3.92 -7.60 -27.48
C GLY A 161 -3.72 -7.34 -25.97
N CYS A 162 -4.42 -6.38 -25.37
CA CYS A 162 -4.35 -6.14 -23.93
C CYS A 162 -5.41 -6.96 -23.18
N ASP A 163 -4.99 -7.78 -22.22
CA ASP A 163 -5.87 -8.52 -21.32
C ASP A 163 -6.16 -7.67 -20.07
N PRO A 164 -7.40 -7.18 -19.87
CA PRO A 164 -7.74 -6.31 -18.74
C PRO A 164 -7.70 -7.03 -17.38
N ARG A 165 -7.58 -8.36 -17.36
CA ARG A 165 -7.44 -9.15 -16.13
C ARG A 165 -5.98 -9.41 -15.77
N ARG A 166 -5.03 -9.04 -16.63
CA ARG A 166 -3.60 -9.17 -16.36
C ARG A 166 -3.00 -7.81 -16.07
N TRP A 167 -2.18 -7.73 -15.03
CA TRP A 167 -1.43 -6.53 -14.73
C TRP A 167 -0.15 -6.49 -15.57
N PHE A 168 0.67 -7.51 -15.40
CA PHE A 168 2.00 -7.58 -15.98
C PHE A 168 1.92 -7.82 -17.49
N GLY A 169 2.61 -6.99 -18.27
CA GLY A 169 2.55 -7.02 -19.73
C GLY A 169 1.30 -6.38 -20.33
N HIS A 170 0.33 -5.94 -19.53
CA HIS A 170 -0.99 -5.50 -19.99
C HIS A 170 -1.41 -4.18 -19.31
N VAL A 171 -2.21 -4.20 -18.25
CA VAL A 171 -2.77 -3.00 -17.61
C VAL A 171 -1.70 -2.03 -17.10
N GLU A 172 -0.50 -2.53 -16.73
CA GLU A 172 0.61 -1.66 -16.29
C GLU A 172 1.05 -0.63 -17.36
N PHE A 173 0.76 -0.88 -18.65
CA PHE A 173 1.13 0.02 -19.75
C PHE A 173 0.07 1.06 -20.13
N THR A 174 -1.10 1.04 -19.52
CA THR A 174 -2.22 1.94 -19.84
C THR A 174 -2.50 2.86 -18.68
N SER A 175 -2.42 4.18 -18.84
CA SER A 175 -2.84 5.13 -17.79
C SER A 175 -2.93 6.58 -18.24
N ASN A 176 -3.82 7.32 -17.57
CA ASN A 176 -3.92 8.79 -17.60
C ASN A 176 -3.08 9.49 -16.53
N LYS A 177 -2.40 8.76 -15.63
CA LYS A 177 -1.52 9.38 -14.64
C LYS A 177 -0.44 10.21 -15.34
N SER A 178 -0.12 11.36 -14.74
CA SER A 178 0.91 12.26 -15.26
C SER A 178 2.24 11.52 -15.39
N ARG A 179 2.90 11.74 -16.54
CA ARG A 179 4.26 11.27 -16.85
C ARG A 179 5.31 12.34 -16.58
N THR A 180 4.90 13.53 -16.11
CA THR A 180 5.81 14.59 -15.69
C THR A 180 6.37 14.27 -14.31
N LYS A 181 7.69 14.36 -14.16
CA LYS A 181 8.36 14.13 -12.88
C LYS A 181 7.92 15.15 -11.84
N TRP A 182 7.60 14.67 -10.64
CA TRP A 182 7.30 15.54 -9.51
C TRP A 182 8.60 16.00 -8.84
N HIS A 183 8.69 17.30 -8.57
CA HIS A 183 9.79 17.88 -7.82
C HIS A 183 9.84 17.26 -6.41
N GLY A 184 11.01 16.80 -5.98
CA GLY A 184 11.21 16.12 -4.69
C GLY A 184 11.13 14.59 -4.72
N TYR A 185 10.42 14.00 -5.68
CA TYR A 185 10.30 12.53 -5.81
C TYR A 185 11.19 11.93 -6.92
N GLY A 186 11.62 12.75 -7.88
CA GLY A 186 12.45 12.31 -9.02
C GLY A 186 11.72 11.41 -10.02
N LYS A 187 10.44 11.11 -9.77
CA LYS A 187 9.57 10.23 -10.55
C LYS A 187 8.22 10.90 -10.78
N SER A 188 7.54 10.48 -11.84
CA SER A 188 6.18 10.88 -12.16
C SER A 188 5.15 10.05 -11.41
N ALA A 189 3.89 10.51 -11.37
CA ALA A 189 2.78 9.76 -10.77
C ALA A 189 2.59 8.39 -11.45
N PHE A 190 2.84 8.31 -12.76
CA PHE A 190 2.81 7.06 -13.49
C PHE A 190 3.91 6.11 -13.01
N GLU A 191 5.18 6.56 -13.00
CA GLU A 191 6.32 5.73 -12.60
C GLU A 191 6.18 5.20 -11.17
N ILE A 192 5.84 6.09 -10.21
CA ILE A 192 5.65 5.71 -8.80
C ILE A 192 4.62 4.59 -8.69
N ASN A 193 3.49 4.72 -9.38
CA ASN A 193 2.41 3.76 -9.31
C ASN A 193 2.74 2.42 -9.99
N ARG A 194 3.48 2.43 -11.11
CA ARG A 194 3.82 1.20 -11.84
C ARG A 194 4.93 0.39 -11.21
N GLU A 195 5.86 1.05 -10.54
CA GLU A 195 6.91 0.36 -9.80
C GLU A 195 6.38 -0.27 -8.50
N TYR A 196 5.34 0.32 -7.92
CA TYR A 196 4.85 -0.03 -6.58
C TYR A 196 4.56 -1.54 -6.41
N PRO A 197 3.80 -2.22 -7.29
CA PRO A 197 3.61 -3.67 -7.18
C PRO A 197 4.89 -4.50 -7.25
N ARG A 198 5.81 -4.14 -8.15
CA ARG A 198 7.08 -4.87 -8.35
C ARG A 198 7.98 -4.71 -7.14
N ASN A 199 8.02 -3.51 -6.56
CA ASN A 199 8.78 -3.24 -5.34
C ASN A 199 8.24 -4.09 -4.19
N ILE A 200 6.92 -4.17 -4.01
CA ILE A 200 6.33 -4.99 -2.95
C ILE A 200 6.59 -6.47 -3.16
N GLU A 201 6.48 -6.96 -4.40
CA GLU A 201 6.81 -8.36 -4.73
C GLU A 201 8.26 -8.73 -4.39
N GLN A 202 9.20 -7.81 -4.63
CA GLN A 202 10.59 -8.01 -4.24
C GLN A 202 10.78 -7.94 -2.72
N ARG A 203 10.17 -6.93 -2.07
CA ARG A 203 10.30 -6.71 -0.63
C ARG A 203 9.66 -7.83 0.18
N ARG A 204 8.54 -8.40 -0.27
CA ARG A 204 7.81 -9.44 0.49
C ARG A 204 8.59 -10.73 0.69
N GLN A 205 9.57 -11.04 -0.16
CA GLN A 205 10.30 -12.31 -0.14
C GLN A 205 10.89 -12.63 1.23
N LYS A 206 11.43 -11.62 1.92
CA LYS A 206 12.03 -11.77 3.26
C LYS A 206 11.02 -12.04 4.37
N TYR A 207 9.73 -11.79 4.13
CA TYR A 207 8.66 -11.93 5.12
C TYR A 207 7.87 -13.23 4.96
N ILE A 208 8.10 -14.00 3.88
CA ILE A 208 7.37 -15.26 3.59
C ILE A 208 7.43 -16.21 4.78
N THR A 209 8.63 -16.49 5.29
CA THR A 209 8.82 -17.44 6.42
C THR A 209 8.17 -17.01 7.73
N TYR A 210 7.74 -15.75 7.84
CA TYR A 210 7.12 -15.19 9.05
C TYR A 210 5.61 -15.03 8.92
N MET A 211 5.09 -14.92 7.70
CA MET A 211 3.70 -14.55 7.44
C MET A 211 2.93 -15.61 6.67
N GLU A 212 3.61 -16.46 5.92
CA GLU A 212 3.01 -17.54 5.16
C GLU A 212 3.28 -18.84 5.93
N LYS A 213 2.22 -19.64 6.13
CA LYS A 213 2.39 -20.98 6.67
C LYS A 213 3.25 -21.79 5.68
N PRO A 214 4.17 -22.63 6.17
CA PRO A 214 4.85 -23.61 5.33
C PRO A 214 3.87 -24.50 4.55
#